data_AF-A0A480BD86-F1
#
_entry.id   AF-A0A480BD86-F1
#
_cell.length_a   1.000
_cell.length_b   1.000
_cell.length_c   1.000
_cell.angle_alpha   90.00
_cell.angle_beta   90.00
_cell.angle_gamma   90.00
#
_symmetry.space_group_name_H-M   'P 1'
#
loop_
_entity.id
_entity.type
_entity.pdbx_description
1 polymer ?
#
loop_
_entity_poly.entity_id
_entity_poly.type
_entity_poly.pdbx_seq_one_letter_code
_entity_poly.pdbx_strand_id
1 'polypeptide(L)'
;MNNIRIPIYKILAICFLVGLSIIYLNFYGTHTELVDSYSLGRYRIVFGGILQDSTYKTRLEFSKISHKVVFPYLYVKGESGYTRVLLTPIGTDILKVPNYSFYDTASIIEDIDSINHLKRVYGNSISIKDDLNQISEADRIIFKSL
;
A
#
# COMPACT_ATOMS: atom_id res chain seq x y z
N MET A 1 -51.62 -11.57 -5.79
CA MET A 1 -50.16 -11.38 -5.59
C MET A 1 -49.90 -9.89 -5.45
N ASN A 2 -49.55 -9.43 -4.25
CA ASN A 2 -49.20 -8.02 -4.04
C ASN A 2 -47.84 -7.74 -4.66
N ASN A 3 -47.81 -6.96 -5.74
CA ASN A 3 -46.58 -6.41 -6.29
C ASN A 3 -46.05 -5.34 -5.33
N ILE A 4 -45.12 -5.74 -4.45
CA ILE A 4 -44.39 -4.80 -3.60
C ILE A 4 -43.51 -3.95 -4.53
N ARG A 5 -43.98 -2.74 -4.87
CA ARG A 5 -43.17 -1.74 -5.59
C ARG A 5 -42.17 -1.14 -4.61
N ILE A 6 -40.90 -1.50 -4.76
CA ILE A 6 -39.82 -0.86 -4.01
C ILE A 6 -39.64 0.58 -4.55
N PRO A 7 -39.70 1.61 -3.70
CA PRO A 7 -39.45 2.98 -4.12
C PRO A 7 -38.05 3.17 -4.70
N ILE A 8 -37.93 3.98 -5.76
CA ILE A 8 -36.66 4.23 -6.47
C ILE A 8 -35.55 4.72 -5.52
N TYR A 9 -35.86 5.58 -4.55
CA TYR A 9 -34.86 6.07 -3.60
C TYR A 9 -34.26 4.96 -2.72
N LYS A 10 -35.02 3.90 -2.41
CA LYS A 10 -34.49 2.74 -1.67
C LYS A 10 -33.54 1.93 -2.53
N ILE A 11 -33.85 1.77 -3.82
CA ILE A 11 -32.97 1.11 -4.78
C ILE A 11 -31.66 1.90 -4.90
N LEU A 12 -31.73 3.23 -5.06
CA LEU A 12 -30.55 4.09 -5.12
C LEU A 12 -29.70 4.01 -3.85
N ALA A 13 -30.32 4.04 -2.67
CA ALA A 13 -29.62 3.90 -1.40
C ALA A 13 -28.90 2.54 -1.27
N ILE A 14 -29.56 1.45 -1.68
CA ILE A 14 -28.95 0.12 -1.69
C ILE A 14 -27.77 0.07 -2.66
N CYS A 15 -27.92 0.58 -3.89
CA CYS A 15 -26.83 0.63 -4.87
C CYS A 15 -25.64 1.44 -4.35
N PHE A 16 -25.89 2.55 -3.67
CA PHE A 16 -24.84 3.37 -3.06
C PHE A 16 -24.09 2.62 -1.95
N LEU A 17 -24.81 1.94 -1.06
CA LEU A 17 -24.20 1.15 0.03
C LEU A 17 -23.41 -0.06 -0.51
N VAL A 18 -23.93 -0.75 -1.53
CA VAL A 18 -23.22 -1.84 -2.20
C VAL A 18 -21.95 -1.31 -2.87
N GLY A 19 -22.03 -0.16 -3.56
CA GLY A 19 -20.88 0.50 -4.15
C GLY A 19 -19.80 0.84 -3.12
N LEU A 20 -20.18 1.46 -1.99
CA LEU A 20 -19.26 1.75 -0.89
C LEU A 20 -18.64 0.48 -0.30
N SER A 21 -19.42 -0.58 -0.15
CA SER A 21 -18.93 -1.87 0.39
C SER A 21 -17.90 -2.52 -0.54
N ILE A 22 -18.13 -2.49 -1.85
CA ILE A 22 -17.17 -2.99 -2.85
C ILE A 22 -15.88 -2.16 -2.83
N ILE A 23 -16.00 -0.83 -2.75
CA ILE A 23 -14.84 0.07 -2.64
C ILE A 23 -14.05 -0.24 -1.36
N TYR A 24 -14.73 -0.43 -0.24
CA TYR A 24 -14.10 -0.74 1.04
C TYR A 24 -13.36 -2.09 1.01
N LEU A 25 -13.95 -3.12 0.41
CA LEU A 25 -13.31 -4.43 0.24
C LEU A 25 -12.03 -4.34 -0.60
N ASN A 26 -11.99 -3.47 -1.60
CA ASN A 26 -10.80 -3.25 -2.43
C ASN A 26 -9.63 -2.60 -1.65
N PHE A 27 -9.89 -1.94 -0.51
CA PHE A 27 -8.83 -1.44 0.36
C PHE A 27 -8.18 -2.56 1.17
N TYR A 28 -8.94 -3.56 1.62
CA TYR A 28 -8.38 -4.74 2.29
C TYR A 28 -7.66 -5.67 1.31
N GLY A 29 -7.93 -5.50 0.02
CA GLY A 29 -7.18 -6.06 -1.07
C GLY A 29 -7.84 -7.28 -1.70
N THR A 30 -7.40 -7.58 -2.92
CA THR A 30 -7.72 -8.83 -3.63
C THR A 30 -6.46 -9.67 -3.67
N HIS A 31 -6.53 -10.88 -3.12
CA HIS A 31 -5.40 -11.80 -3.02
C HIS A 31 -5.53 -12.89 -4.07
N THR A 32 -4.49 -13.05 -4.87
CA THR A 32 -4.35 -14.14 -5.83
C THR A 32 -3.03 -14.86 -5.55
N GLU A 33 -2.84 -16.04 -6.13
CA GLU A 33 -1.62 -16.83 -5.92
C GLU A 33 -0.33 -16.06 -6.28
N LEU A 34 -0.41 -15.11 -7.22
CA LEU A 34 0.76 -14.40 -7.76
C LEU A 34 0.82 -12.93 -7.37
N VAL A 35 -0.32 -12.33 -7.00
CA VAL A 35 -0.45 -10.89 -6.79
C VAL A 35 -1.45 -10.60 -5.67
N ASP A 36 -0.98 -9.84 -4.66
CA ASP A 36 -1.87 -9.11 -3.76
C ASP A 36 -2.07 -7.71 -4.32
N SER A 37 -3.31 -7.23 -4.39
CA SER A 37 -3.66 -5.94 -4.98
C SER A 37 -4.52 -5.13 -4.04
N TYR A 38 -4.15 -3.87 -3.80
CA TYR A 38 -4.77 -2.97 -2.83
C TYR A 38 -5.09 -1.62 -3.46
N SER A 39 -5.99 -0.85 -2.83
CA SER A 39 -6.33 0.51 -3.26
C SER A 39 -6.74 0.55 -4.74
N LEU A 40 -7.66 -0.35 -5.13
CA LEU A 40 -8.14 -0.49 -6.51
C LEU A 40 -7.02 -0.77 -7.53
N GLY A 41 -6.02 -1.55 -7.13
CA GLY A 41 -4.92 -1.97 -8.02
C GLY A 41 -3.75 -0.99 -8.11
N ARG A 42 -3.79 0.12 -7.36
CA ARG A 42 -2.64 1.03 -7.27
C ARG A 42 -1.43 0.30 -6.66
N TYR A 43 -1.56 -0.21 -5.45
CA TYR A 43 -0.47 -0.92 -4.80
C TYR A 43 -0.61 -2.40 -5.03
N ARG A 44 0.45 -3.02 -5.53
CA ARG A 44 0.46 -4.46 -5.81
C ARG A 44 1.70 -5.06 -5.19
N ILE A 45 1.55 -6.22 -4.56
CA ILE A 45 2.66 -7.07 -4.17
C ILE A 45 2.70 -8.19 -5.20
N VAL A 46 3.69 -8.16 -6.09
CA VAL A 46 3.81 -9.11 -7.20
C VAL A 46 4.81 -10.23 -6.87
N PHE A 47 4.91 -11.21 -7.76
CA PHE A 47 5.88 -12.30 -7.68
C PHE A 47 7.29 -11.79 -7.34
N GLY A 48 7.98 -12.50 -6.44
CA GLY A 48 9.24 -12.02 -5.84
C GLY A 48 9.05 -11.09 -4.63
N GLY A 49 7.80 -10.84 -4.20
CA GLY A 49 7.51 -10.05 -3.00
C GLY A 49 7.77 -8.56 -3.19
N ILE A 50 7.66 -8.05 -4.42
CA ILE A 50 7.92 -6.64 -4.72
C ILE A 50 6.64 -5.84 -4.51
N LEU A 51 6.65 -4.89 -3.57
CA LEU A 51 5.60 -3.88 -3.46
C LEU A 51 5.82 -2.80 -4.51
N GLN A 52 4.89 -2.66 -5.44
CA GLN A 52 4.92 -1.66 -6.49
C GLN A 52 3.72 -0.69 -6.40
N ASP A 53 3.96 0.57 -6.72
CA ASP A 53 2.91 1.55 -7.02
C ASP A 53 2.71 1.62 -8.53
N SER A 54 1.60 1.05 -8.99
CA SER A 54 1.27 0.93 -10.42
C SER A 54 0.96 2.27 -11.07
N THR A 55 0.60 3.29 -10.27
CA THR A 55 0.35 4.65 -10.79
C THR A 55 1.67 5.32 -11.19
N TYR A 56 2.68 5.23 -10.34
CA TYR A 56 3.98 5.86 -10.57
C TYR A 56 5.01 4.92 -11.22
N LYS A 57 4.68 3.64 -11.36
CA LYS A 57 5.55 2.57 -11.88
C LYS A 57 6.86 2.42 -11.09
N THR A 58 6.76 2.55 -9.77
CA THR A 58 7.90 2.49 -8.85
C THR A 58 7.77 1.30 -7.91
N ARG A 59 8.90 0.77 -7.47
CA ARG A 59 9.05 -0.32 -6.50
C ARG A 59 9.41 0.29 -5.15
N LEU A 60 8.56 0.06 -4.16
CA LEU A 60 8.67 0.65 -2.83
C LEU A 60 9.32 -0.29 -1.83
N GLU A 61 9.10 -1.60 -1.97
CA GLU A 61 9.65 -2.65 -1.11
C GLU A 61 10.08 -3.85 -1.94
N PHE A 62 11.22 -4.45 -1.60
CA PHE A 62 11.77 -5.61 -2.28
C PHE A 62 11.83 -6.80 -1.31
N SER A 63 11.63 -8.01 -1.85
CA SER A 63 11.68 -9.26 -1.08
C SER A 63 10.79 -9.21 0.18
N LYS A 64 9.48 -8.99 0.00
CA LYS A 64 8.51 -8.96 1.12
C LYS A 64 8.70 -10.17 2.03
N ILE A 65 8.93 -9.89 3.31
CA ILE A 65 8.91 -10.84 4.41
C ILE A 65 7.49 -10.95 4.97
N SER A 66 6.86 -9.81 5.22
CA SER A 66 5.55 -9.74 5.89
C SER A 66 4.83 -8.44 5.54
N HIS A 67 3.51 -8.45 5.64
CA HIS A 67 2.68 -7.26 5.44
C HIS A 67 1.36 -7.36 6.19
N LYS A 68 0.77 -6.21 6.51
CA LYS A 68 -0.49 -6.10 7.22
C LYS A 68 -1.25 -4.85 6.79
N VAL A 69 -2.56 -5.00 6.61
CA VAL A 69 -3.47 -3.85 6.45
C VAL A 69 -3.96 -3.40 7.82
N VAL A 70 -3.72 -2.14 8.15
CA VAL A 70 -4.36 -1.42 9.25
C VAL A 70 -4.94 -0.16 8.64
N PHE A 71 -6.20 -0.23 8.23
CA PHE A 71 -6.85 0.83 7.46
C PHE A 71 -6.67 2.20 8.15
N PRO A 72 -6.26 3.26 7.40
CA PRO A 72 -6.24 3.35 5.95
C PRO A 72 -4.90 2.96 5.29
N TYR A 73 -4.04 2.21 5.97
CA TYR A 73 -2.68 1.94 5.51
C TYR A 73 -2.37 0.46 5.29
N LEU A 74 -1.51 0.20 4.31
CA LEU A 74 -0.82 -1.06 4.14
C LEU A 74 0.62 -0.89 4.65
N TYR A 75 1.03 -1.77 5.55
CA TYR A 75 2.39 -1.84 6.09
C TYR A 75 3.07 -3.07 5.50
N VAL A 76 4.28 -2.90 4.98
CA VAL A 76 5.07 -3.95 4.36
C VAL A 76 6.48 -3.91 4.94
N LYS A 77 7.00 -5.08 5.29
CA LYS A 77 8.39 -5.30 5.69
C LYS A 77 9.03 -6.20 4.64
N GLY A 78 10.15 -5.76 4.08
CA GLY A 78 10.95 -6.53 3.14
C GLY A 78 12.44 -6.41 3.46
N GLU A 79 13.27 -6.89 2.55
CA GLU A 79 14.73 -6.75 2.68
C GLU A 79 15.21 -5.31 2.48
N SER A 80 14.46 -4.50 1.70
CA SER A 80 14.78 -3.09 1.51
C SER A 80 14.28 -2.17 2.63
N GLY A 81 13.64 -2.73 3.65
CA GLY A 81 13.26 -2.06 4.89
C GLY A 81 11.76 -2.16 5.20
N TYR A 82 11.19 -1.03 5.63
CA TYR A 82 9.80 -0.91 6.03
C TYR A 82 9.10 0.16 5.21
N THR A 83 7.93 -0.17 4.67
CA THR A 83 7.11 0.76 3.89
C THR A 83 5.69 0.78 4.41
N ARG A 84 5.12 1.97 4.62
CA ARG A 84 3.69 2.19 4.81
C ARG A 84 3.14 2.99 3.64
N VAL A 85 2.03 2.57 3.05
CA VAL A 85 1.35 3.29 1.96
C VAL A 85 -0.11 3.53 2.32
N LEU A 86 -0.61 4.73 2.01
CA LEU A 86 -2.02 5.10 2.15
C LEU A 86 -2.86 4.42 1.08
N LEU A 87 -3.92 3.73 1.49
CA LEU A 87 -4.81 2.95 0.62
C LEU A 87 -6.03 3.71 0.11
N THR A 88 -6.25 4.94 0.55
CA THR A 88 -7.37 5.74 0.06
C THR A 88 -7.09 6.24 -1.36
N PRO A 89 -8.13 6.42 -2.21
CA PRO A 89 -7.95 6.89 -3.57
C PRO A 89 -7.59 8.38 -3.64
N ILE A 90 -7.81 9.11 -2.55
CA ILE A 90 -7.54 10.54 -2.45
C ILE A 90 -6.22 10.71 -1.68
N GLY A 91 -5.25 11.33 -2.34
CA GLY A 91 -3.94 11.63 -1.77
C GLY A 91 -2.90 10.53 -1.97
N THR A 92 -1.69 10.83 -1.50
CA THR A 92 -0.58 9.89 -1.40
C THR A 92 0.15 10.21 -0.11
N ASP A 93 0.34 9.21 0.73
CA ASP A 93 1.19 9.31 1.92
C ASP A 93 1.96 7.99 2.01
N ILE A 94 3.29 8.13 1.95
CA ILE A 94 4.23 7.02 1.99
C ILE A 94 5.23 7.30 3.09
N LEU A 95 5.45 6.31 3.94
CA LEU A 95 6.54 6.31 4.91
C LEU A 95 7.49 5.18 4.56
N LYS A 96 8.78 5.48 4.42
CA LYS A 96 9.82 4.48 4.18
C LYS A 96 10.90 4.61 5.24
N VAL A 97 11.21 3.49 5.89
CA VAL A 97 12.42 3.31 6.69
C VAL A 97 13.33 2.35 5.92
N PRO A 98 14.32 2.86 5.18
CA PRO A 98 15.11 2.03 4.29
C PRO A 98 16.15 1.22 5.06
N ASN A 99 16.39 -0.01 4.60
CA ASN A 99 17.58 -0.75 4.96
C ASN A 99 18.74 -0.29 4.07
N TYR A 100 19.57 0.65 4.53
CA TYR A 100 20.65 1.20 3.71
C TYR A 100 21.65 0.15 3.24
N SER A 101 21.94 -0.88 4.04
CA SER A 101 22.81 -1.98 3.62
C SER A 101 22.27 -2.74 2.40
N PHE A 102 20.95 -2.88 2.29
CA PHE A 102 20.33 -3.41 1.08
C PHE A 102 20.60 -2.48 -0.10
N TYR A 103 20.30 -1.20 0.03
CA TYR A 103 20.47 -0.23 -1.06
C TYR A 103 21.92 -0.03 -1.50
N ASP A 104 22.87 -0.10 -0.58
CA ASP A 104 24.31 0.01 -0.89
C ASP A 104 24.77 -1.19 -1.74
N THR A 105 24.31 -2.40 -1.40
CA THR A 105 24.61 -3.62 -2.16
C THR A 105 23.86 -3.68 -3.49
N ALA A 106 22.57 -3.34 -3.44
CA ALA A 106 21.64 -3.29 -4.56
C ALA A 106 22.01 -2.24 -5.60
N SER A 107 22.71 -1.17 -5.23
CA SER A 107 23.13 -0.10 -6.15
C SER A 107 24.04 -0.59 -7.28
N ILE A 108 24.60 -1.79 -7.16
CA ILE A 108 25.39 -2.49 -8.17
C ILE A 108 24.48 -3.11 -9.27
N ILE A 109 23.21 -3.33 -8.96
CA ILE A 109 22.20 -3.95 -9.84
C ILE A 109 21.26 -2.84 -10.35
N GLU A 110 21.25 -2.57 -11.66
CA GLU A 110 20.59 -1.40 -12.27
C GLU A 110 19.05 -1.34 -12.12
N ASP A 111 18.39 -2.39 -11.62
CA ASP A 111 16.92 -2.52 -11.65
C ASP A 111 16.24 -2.24 -10.28
N ILE A 112 16.81 -1.34 -9.48
CA ILE A 112 16.30 -1.00 -8.14
C ILE A 112 16.04 0.50 -8.02
N ASP A 113 14.82 0.85 -7.62
CA ASP A 113 14.43 2.23 -7.34
C ASP A 113 15.14 2.76 -6.09
N SER A 114 16.16 3.59 -6.30
CA SER A 114 16.92 4.21 -5.21
C SER A 114 16.05 5.13 -4.34
N ILE A 115 16.46 5.36 -3.09
CA ILE A 115 15.80 6.31 -2.19
C ILE A 115 15.70 7.72 -2.80
N ASN A 116 16.72 8.15 -3.56
CA ASN A 116 16.70 9.43 -4.26
C ASN A 116 15.69 9.45 -5.42
N HIS A 117 15.53 8.33 -6.13
CA HIS A 117 14.48 8.19 -7.14
C HIS A 117 13.09 8.30 -6.50
N LEU A 118 12.85 7.59 -5.39
CA LEU A 118 11.57 7.65 -4.68
C LEU A 118 11.27 9.09 -4.18
N LYS A 119 12.25 9.78 -3.60
CA LYS A 119 12.11 11.20 -3.21
C LYS A 119 11.74 12.09 -4.40
N ARG A 120 12.33 11.85 -5.57
CA ARG A 120 12.04 12.62 -6.79
C ARG A 120 10.61 12.39 -7.29
N VAL A 121 10.15 11.14 -7.29
CA VAL A 121 8.82 10.76 -7.79
C VAL A 121 7.71 11.28 -6.88
N TYR A 122 7.86 11.11 -5.58
CA TYR A 122 6.79 11.38 -4.61
C TYR A 122 6.89 12.76 -3.95
N GLY A 123 8.05 13.41 -3.99
CA GLY A 123 8.29 14.72 -3.38
C GLY A 123 7.89 14.72 -1.90
N ASN A 124 7.00 15.64 -1.54
CA ASN A 124 6.52 15.78 -0.15
C ASN A 124 5.56 14.66 0.29
N SER A 125 5.11 13.79 -0.63
CA SER A 125 4.21 12.68 -0.31
C SER A 125 4.95 11.46 0.24
N ILE A 126 6.28 11.46 0.21
CA ILE A 126 7.11 10.42 0.82
C ILE A 126 7.95 10.98 1.97
N SER A 127 7.81 10.35 3.14
CA SER A 127 8.67 10.57 4.29
C SER A 127 9.69 9.46 4.37
N ILE A 128 10.97 9.79 4.17
CA ILE A 128 12.08 8.87 4.42
C ILE A 128 12.59 9.11 5.84
N LYS A 129 12.70 8.05 6.64
CA LYS A 129 13.21 8.07 8.01
C LYS A 129 14.35 7.07 8.13
N ASP A 130 15.44 7.46 8.76
CA ASP A 130 16.64 6.61 8.82
C ASP A 130 16.48 5.45 9.82
N ASP A 131 15.55 5.59 10.77
CA ASP A 131 15.35 4.61 11.83
C ASP A 131 13.89 4.57 12.31
N LEU A 132 13.47 3.42 12.84
CA LEU A 132 12.14 3.22 13.42
C LEU A 132 11.85 4.11 14.64
N ASN A 133 12.84 4.75 15.25
CA ASN A 133 12.63 5.71 16.33
C ASN A 133 12.23 7.11 15.83
N GLN A 134 12.35 7.37 14.53
CA GLN A 134 11.95 8.65 13.92
C GLN A 134 10.50 8.64 13.38
N ILE A 135 9.77 7.55 13.59
CA ILE A 135 8.35 7.39 13.19
C ILE A 135 7.46 7.41 14.42
N SER A 136 6.13 7.49 14.20
CA SER A 136 5.18 7.48 15.30
C SER A 136 5.23 6.16 16.08
N GLU A 137 4.88 6.20 17.37
CA GLU A 137 4.86 4.98 18.19
C GLU A 137 3.85 3.95 17.67
N ALA A 138 2.71 4.42 17.15
CA ALA A 138 1.70 3.57 16.55
C ALA A 138 2.25 2.81 15.33
N ASP A 139 2.95 3.50 14.42
CA ASP A 139 3.58 2.88 13.26
C ASP A 139 4.68 1.90 13.69
N ARG A 140 5.49 2.28 14.67
CA ARG A 140 6.59 1.47 15.19
C ARG A 140 6.11 0.15 15.78
N ILE A 141 5.02 0.16 16.54
CA ILE A 141 4.41 -1.06 17.09
C ILE A 141 3.94 -1.99 15.96
N ILE A 142 3.30 -1.44 14.92
CA ILE A 142 2.83 -2.23 13.78
C ILE A 142 4.02 -2.85 13.04
N PHE A 143 5.04 -2.06 12.68
CA PHE A 143 6.23 -2.58 11.99
C PHE A 143 7.00 -3.63 12.78
N LYS A 144 7.05 -3.51 14.12
CA LYS A 144 7.67 -4.53 14.98
C LYS A 144 6.85 -5.83 15.05
N SER A 145 5.56 -5.77 14.75
CA SER A 145 4.69 -6.95 14.67
C SER A 145 4.74 -7.68 13.32
N LEU A 146 5.45 -7.12 12.32
CA LEU A 146 5.61 -7.69 10.99
C LEU A 146 6.77 -8.68 10.90
#